data_AF-A0A2L0UGA4-F1
#
_entry.id   AF-A0A2L0UGA4-F1
#
_cell.length_a   1.000
_cell.length_b   1.000
_cell.length_c   1.000
_cell.angle_alpha   90.00
_cell.angle_beta   90.00
_cell.angle_gamma   90.00
#
_symmetry.space_group_name_H-M   'P 1'
#
loop_
_entity.id
_entity.type
_entity.pdbx_description
1 polymer ?
#
loop_
_entity_poly.entity_id
_entity_poly.type
_entity_poly.pdbx_seq_one_letter_code
_entity_poly.pdbx_strand_id
1 'polypeptide(L)'
;MNGRTQIRLTALALSSANISVGELWVKYYALGGEVSEFEVEAYLGGLLILSGSERTILADAMNELLEGTSVDIQVPRSEDDEAAESPEDSRKLLGALGVFLFTEEEAEQERLDAVAGTNLVDSPFEERFDRYTQQARDHFNVSSSIVALIDDHRLFLKSVIGPIEQNMPREITFCNATIRNAGPLIVPDAREDDRFRTNPLVTGEPFIRFYAGYPLRGPGGWTVGTLCVIDQKPRGFSAQDGRFLRKLASLVEDEINA
;
A
#
# COMPACT_ATOMS: atom_id res chain seq x y z
N MET A 1 -4.09 30.34 1.99
CA MET A 1 -5.12 30.22 3.06
C MET A 1 -5.46 28.75 3.31
N ASN A 2 -5.55 28.27 4.56
CA ASN A 2 -5.63 26.83 4.90
C ASN A 2 -6.90 26.15 4.33
N GLY A 3 -6.74 25.08 3.53
CA GLY A 3 -7.85 24.32 2.92
C GLY A 3 -8.92 23.84 3.90
N ARG A 4 -8.56 23.64 5.18
CA ARG A 4 -9.52 23.30 6.25
C ARG A 4 -10.56 24.40 6.51
N THR A 5 -10.21 25.67 6.33
CA THR A 5 -11.14 26.79 6.47
C THR A 5 -12.14 26.79 5.31
N GLN A 6 -11.65 26.53 4.09
CA GLN A 6 -12.51 26.47 2.91
C GLN A 6 -13.51 25.31 3.01
N ILE A 7 -13.06 24.10 3.35
CA ILE A 7 -13.93 22.92 3.55
C ILE A 7 -15.07 23.23 4.54
N ARG A 8 -14.74 23.82 5.70
CA ARG A 8 -15.73 24.15 6.72
C ARG A 8 -16.77 25.16 6.23
N LEU A 9 -16.34 26.19 5.51
CA LEU A 9 -17.23 27.22 4.99
C LEU A 9 -18.11 26.69 3.84
N THR A 10 -17.55 25.85 2.96
CA THR A 10 -18.34 25.19 1.90
C THR A 10 -19.38 24.24 2.47
N ALA A 11 -19.02 23.40 3.45
CA ALA A 11 -19.97 22.50 4.11
C ALA A 11 -21.07 23.27 4.88
N LEU A 12 -20.70 24.39 5.52
CA LEU A 12 -21.66 25.26 6.19
C LEU A 12 -22.60 25.95 5.18
N ALA A 13 -22.08 26.39 4.04
CA ALA A 13 -22.88 26.98 2.96
C ALA A 13 -23.88 25.99 2.37
N LEU A 14 -23.46 24.76 2.06
CA LEU A 14 -24.32 23.69 1.57
C LEU A 14 -25.49 23.41 2.51
N SER A 15 -25.19 23.22 3.80
CA SER A 15 -26.21 22.97 4.82
C SER A 15 -27.14 24.16 5.05
N SER A 16 -26.60 25.39 5.04
CA SER A 16 -27.40 26.61 5.28
C SER A 16 -28.31 26.96 4.11
N ALA A 17 -27.89 26.67 2.88
CA ALA A 17 -28.66 26.92 1.67
C ALA A 17 -29.53 25.73 1.23
N ASN A 18 -29.43 24.59 1.93
CA ASN A 18 -30.06 23.32 1.55
C ASN A 18 -29.70 22.89 0.11
N ILE A 19 -28.43 23.05 -0.24
CA ILE A 19 -27.85 22.65 -1.53
C ILE A 19 -27.17 21.29 -1.35
N SER A 20 -27.45 20.36 -2.24
CA SER A 20 -26.82 19.04 -2.27
C SER A 20 -25.40 19.09 -2.86
N VAL A 21 -24.56 18.10 -2.53
CA VAL A 21 -23.23 18.00 -3.13
C VAL A 21 -23.31 17.82 -4.65
N GLY A 22 -24.32 17.10 -5.15
CA GLY A 22 -24.56 16.96 -6.58
C GLY A 22 -24.87 18.27 -7.29
N GLU A 23 -25.65 19.18 -6.67
CA GLU A 23 -25.90 20.52 -7.23
C GLU A 23 -24.63 21.37 -7.28
N LEU A 24 -23.82 21.32 -6.22
CA LEU A 24 -22.50 21.95 -6.20
C LEU A 24 -21.59 21.37 -7.28
N TRP A 25 -21.56 20.06 -7.43
CA TRP A 25 -20.73 19.38 -8.41
C TRP A 25 -21.14 19.74 -9.85
N VAL A 26 -22.44 19.78 -10.16
CA VAL A 26 -22.93 20.21 -11.48
C VAL A 26 -22.45 21.62 -11.82
N LYS A 27 -22.49 22.54 -10.85
CA LYS A 27 -22.02 23.92 -11.05
C LYS A 27 -20.50 23.98 -11.21
N TYR A 28 -19.77 23.27 -10.37
CA TYR A 28 -18.31 23.15 -10.41
C TYR A 28 -17.83 22.60 -11.77
N TYR A 29 -18.46 21.53 -12.25
CA TYR A 29 -18.16 20.94 -13.54
C TYR A 29 -18.44 21.91 -14.68
N ALA A 30 -19.54 22.68 -14.62
CA ALA A 30 -19.87 23.70 -15.60
C ALA A 30 -18.84 24.86 -15.65
N LEU A 31 -18.12 25.09 -14.54
CA LEU A 31 -17.02 26.07 -14.46
C LEU A 31 -15.66 25.48 -14.87
N GLY A 32 -15.62 24.22 -15.32
CA GLY A 32 -14.42 23.57 -15.84
C GLY A 32 -13.64 22.73 -14.84
N GLY A 33 -14.24 22.39 -13.69
CA GLY A 33 -13.61 21.48 -12.72
C GLY A 33 -13.48 20.05 -13.26
N GLU A 34 -12.35 19.39 -12.99
CA GLU A 34 -12.01 18.11 -13.64
C GLU A 34 -12.29 16.88 -12.75
N VAL A 35 -12.52 17.10 -11.45
CA VAL A 35 -12.72 16.00 -10.48
C VAL A 35 -14.15 15.49 -10.42
N SER A 36 -14.30 14.22 -10.03
CA SER A 36 -15.60 13.55 -9.90
C SER A 36 -16.42 14.06 -8.70
N GLU A 37 -17.73 13.81 -8.70
CA GLU A 37 -18.61 14.12 -7.56
C GLU A 37 -18.14 13.44 -6.28
N PHE A 38 -17.67 12.20 -6.39
CA PHE A 38 -17.08 11.45 -5.28
C PHE A 38 -15.83 12.12 -4.70
N GLU A 39 -14.96 12.69 -5.54
CA GLU A 39 -13.79 13.43 -5.08
C GLU A 39 -14.19 14.75 -4.40
N VAL A 40 -15.24 15.43 -4.87
CA VAL A 40 -15.81 16.59 -4.17
C VAL A 40 -16.39 16.19 -2.81
N GLU A 41 -17.12 15.08 -2.71
CA GLU A 41 -17.61 14.54 -1.43
C GLU A 41 -16.45 14.20 -0.48
N ALA A 42 -15.41 13.51 -0.97
CA ALA A 42 -14.24 13.16 -0.19
C ALA A 42 -13.49 14.40 0.30
N TYR A 43 -13.39 15.44 -0.53
CA TYR A 43 -12.80 16.73 -0.15
C TYR A 43 -13.59 17.42 0.96
N LEU A 44 -14.91 17.52 0.82
CA LEU A 44 -15.79 18.11 1.83
C LEU A 44 -15.81 17.30 3.13
N GLY A 45 -15.61 15.98 3.03
CA GLY A 45 -15.41 15.07 4.16
C GLY A 45 -14.02 15.15 4.82
N GLY A 46 -13.09 15.93 4.25
CA GLY A 46 -11.71 16.04 4.73
C GLY A 46 -10.85 14.79 4.49
N LEU A 47 -11.29 13.91 3.59
CA LEU A 47 -10.60 12.67 3.20
C LEU A 47 -9.69 12.87 1.97
N LEU A 48 -9.89 13.96 1.23
CA LEU A 48 -9.11 14.34 0.06
C LEU A 48 -8.69 15.81 0.18
N ILE A 49 -7.54 16.16 -0.39
CA ILE A 49 -7.11 17.54 -0.58
C ILE A 49 -7.16 17.82 -2.08
N LEU A 50 -8.01 18.75 -2.51
CA LEU A 50 -8.05 19.19 -3.90
C LEU A 50 -6.92 20.20 -4.17
N SER A 51 -6.48 20.29 -5.42
CA SER A 51 -5.49 21.30 -5.84
C SER A 51 -6.00 22.73 -5.62
N GLY A 52 -5.09 23.72 -5.62
CA GLY A 52 -5.47 25.13 -5.46
C GLY A 52 -6.42 25.65 -6.55
N SER A 53 -6.25 25.17 -7.79
CA SER A 53 -7.13 25.48 -8.90
C SER A 53 -8.53 24.90 -8.70
N GLU A 54 -8.62 23.61 -8.34
CA GLU A 54 -9.92 22.96 -8.14
C GLU A 54 -10.67 23.50 -6.93
N ARG A 55 -9.94 23.80 -5.84
CA ARG A 55 -10.48 24.52 -4.69
C ARG A 55 -11.02 25.91 -5.04
N THR A 56 -10.41 26.59 -6.01
CA THR A 56 -10.87 27.90 -6.47
C THR A 56 -12.14 27.77 -7.29
N ILE A 57 -12.18 26.83 -8.25
CA ILE A 57 -13.38 26.55 -9.05
C ILE A 57 -14.55 26.12 -8.15
N LEU A 58 -14.30 25.29 -7.15
CA LEU A 58 -15.32 24.84 -6.19
C LEU A 58 -15.83 26.00 -5.32
N ALA A 59 -14.96 26.91 -4.91
CA ALA A 59 -15.37 28.12 -4.19
C ALA A 59 -16.21 29.04 -5.08
N ASP A 60 -15.84 29.22 -6.35
CA ASP A 60 -16.61 30.01 -7.31
C ASP A 60 -17.98 29.39 -7.58
N ALA A 61 -18.03 28.07 -7.78
CA ALA A 61 -19.27 27.32 -7.95
C ALA A 61 -20.20 27.50 -6.74
N MET A 62 -19.67 27.38 -5.53
CA MET A 62 -20.46 27.55 -4.30
C MET A 62 -20.94 28.99 -4.16
N ASN A 63 -20.06 29.98 -4.37
CA ASN A 63 -20.43 31.40 -4.26
C ASN A 63 -21.51 31.77 -5.30
N GLU A 64 -21.40 31.28 -6.55
CA GLU A 64 -22.42 31.49 -7.58
C GLU A 64 -23.76 30.80 -7.24
N LEU A 65 -23.74 29.64 -6.58
CA LEU A 65 -24.97 29.00 -6.10
C LEU A 65 -25.62 29.75 -4.93
N LEU A 66 -24.82 30.49 -4.15
CA LEU A 66 -25.32 31.32 -3.06
C LEU A 66 -25.87 32.66 -3.57
N GLU A 67 -25.52 33.10 -4.78
CA GLU A 67 -26.08 34.32 -5.38
C GLU A 67 -27.61 34.23 -5.49
N GLY A 68 -28.31 35.09 -4.77
CA GLY A 68 -29.78 35.11 -4.72
C GLY A 68 -30.38 34.27 -3.59
N THR A 69 -29.57 33.64 -2.74
CA THR A 69 -30.02 33.04 -1.47
C THR A 69 -29.94 34.05 -0.32
N SER A 70 -30.57 33.74 0.81
CA SER A 70 -30.46 34.54 2.04
C SER A 70 -29.22 34.20 2.89
N VAL A 71 -28.32 33.34 2.39
CA VAL A 71 -27.16 32.84 3.13
C VAL A 71 -25.99 33.80 2.94
N ASP A 72 -25.58 34.46 4.03
CA ASP A 72 -24.45 35.39 4.05
C ASP A 72 -23.14 34.66 4.42
N ILE A 73 -22.75 33.72 3.56
CA ILE A 73 -21.48 32.98 3.68
C ILE A 73 -20.71 33.18 2.39
N GLN A 74 -19.46 33.62 2.51
CA GLN A 74 -18.55 33.71 1.37
C GLN A 74 -17.49 32.62 1.50
N VAL A 75 -17.43 31.72 0.51
CA VAL A 75 -16.39 30.70 0.45
C VAL A 75 -15.13 31.35 -0.13
N PRO A 76 -14.01 31.39 0.61
CA PRO A 76 -12.79 32.03 0.14
C PRO A 76 -12.18 31.24 -1.02
N ARG A 77 -11.62 31.94 -2.01
CA ARG A 77 -10.77 31.33 -3.04
C ARG A 77 -9.44 30.86 -2.44
N SER A 78 -8.79 29.91 -3.08
CA SER A 78 -7.40 29.56 -2.74
C SER A 78 -6.51 30.72 -3.17
N GLU A 79 -5.77 31.35 -2.25
CA GLU A 79 -4.65 32.22 -2.64
C GLU A 79 -3.52 31.35 -3.20
N ASP A 80 -2.98 31.74 -4.36
CA ASP A 80 -1.78 31.15 -4.96
C ASP A 80 -0.57 31.37 -4.04
N ASP A 81 -0.33 30.46 -3.11
CA ASP A 81 0.99 30.03 -2.60
C ASP A 81 0.79 29.14 -1.37
N GLU A 82 0.58 27.87 -1.63
CA GLU A 82 1.20 26.75 -0.92
C GLU A 82 1.19 25.67 -1.98
N ALA A 83 2.39 25.24 -2.41
CA ALA A 83 2.59 24.20 -3.41
C ALA A 83 1.47 23.16 -3.26
N ALA A 84 0.54 23.15 -4.22
CA ALA A 84 -0.46 22.11 -4.27
C ALA A 84 0.36 20.84 -4.45
N GLU A 85 0.49 20.07 -3.36
CA GLU A 85 0.80 18.65 -3.43
C GLU A 85 -0.05 18.13 -4.58
N SER A 86 0.62 17.63 -5.62
CA SER A 86 -0.05 17.29 -6.88
C SER A 86 -1.14 16.25 -6.58
N PRO A 87 -2.12 16.03 -7.47
CA PRO A 87 -3.04 14.90 -7.33
C PRO A 87 -2.32 13.56 -7.10
N GLU A 88 -1.06 13.41 -7.56
CA GLU A 88 -0.20 12.27 -7.23
C GLU A 88 0.20 12.26 -5.75
N ASP A 89 0.59 13.40 -5.17
CA ASP A 89 0.95 13.51 -3.74
C ASP A 89 -0.24 13.19 -2.82
N SER A 90 -1.46 13.60 -3.20
CA SER A 90 -2.67 13.29 -2.43
C SER A 90 -3.01 11.79 -2.45
N ARG A 91 -2.72 11.08 -3.54
CA ARG A 91 -2.87 9.61 -3.62
C ARG A 91 -1.80 8.90 -2.81
N LYS A 92 -0.56 9.40 -2.85
CA LYS A 92 0.57 8.90 -2.03
C LYS A 92 0.26 8.94 -0.54
N LEU A 93 -0.43 9.97 -0.06
CA LEU A 93 -0.83 10.10 1.35
C LEU A 93 -1.77 8.97 1.84
N LEU A 94 -2.59 8.40 0.96
CA LEU A 94 -3.42 7.24 1.30
C LEU A 94 -2.61 5.93 1.37
N GLY A 95 -1.39 5.95 0.84
CA GLY A 95 -0.52 4.78 0.75
C GLY A 95 -1.23 3.59 0.10
N ALA A 96 -1.01 2.40 0.66
CA ALA A 96 -1.61 1.17 0.14
C ALA A 96 -3.15 1.13 0.23
N LEU A 97 -3.79 1.99 1.04
CA LEU A 97 -5.25 2.08 1.07
C LEU A 97 -5.82 2.74 -0.19
N GLY A 98 -5.01 3.55 -0.87
CA GLY A 98 -5.38 4.23 -2.12
C GLY A 98 -5.03 3.44 -3.39
N VAL A 99 -4.53 2.19 -3.30
CA VAL A 99 -4.06 1.39 -4.45
C VAL A 99 -5.02 1.39 -5.64
N PHE A 100 -6.32 1.39 -5.40
CA PHE A 100 -7.34 1.39 -6.46
C PHE A 100 -7.38 2.68 -7.31
N LEU A 101 -6.68 3.73 -6.90
CA LEU A 101 -6.52 4.99 -7.62
C LEU A 101 -5.29 5.00 -8.55
N PHE A 102 -4.49 3.92 -8.54
CA PHE A 102 -3.28 3.78 -9.32
C PHE A 102 -3.44 2.73 -10.42
N THR A 103 -2.74 2.92 -11.53
CA THR A 103 -2.47 1.83 -12.48
C THR A 103 -1.55 0.78 -11.85
N GLU A 104 -1.42 -0.40 -12.48
CA GLU A 104 -0.51 -1.44 -11.99
C GLU A 104 0.96 -0.98 -11.96
N GLU A 105 1.38 -0.18 -12.95
CA GLU A 105 2.74 0.36 -13.04
C GLU A 105 3.01 1.40 -11.95
N GLU A 106 2.08 2.34 -11.73
CA GLU A 106 2.20 3.32 -10.66
C GLU A 106 2.16 2.67 -9.28
N ALA A 107 1.25 1.72 -9.04
CA ALA A 107 1.18 1.01 -7.76
C ALA A 107 2.46 0.20 -7.48
N GLU A 108 3.08 -0.37 -8.50
CA GLU A 108 4.39 -1.01 -8.35
C GLU A 108 5.49 0.01 -8.05
N GLN A 109 5.48 1.18 -8.69
CA GLN A 109 6.44 2.24 -8.40
C GLN A 109 6.30 2.74 -6.95
N GLU A 110 5.09 2.97 -6.45
CA GLU A 110 4.85 3.34 -5.05
C GLU A 110 5.35 2.28 -4.08
N ARG A 111 5.15 1.00 -4.41
CA ARG A 111 5.65 -0.11 -3.62
C ARG A 111 7.18 -0.14 -3.60
N LEU A 112 7.83 0.13 -4.73
CA LEU A 112 9.30 0.21 -4.83
C LEU A 112 9.85 1.41 -4.05
N ASP A 113 9.20 2.56 -4.13
CA ASP A 113 9.53 3.74 -3.33
C ASP A 113 9.39 3.44 -1.83
N ALA A 114 8.37 2.69 -1.43
CA ALA A 114 8.21 2.22 -0.06
C ALA A 114 9.30 1.21 0.37
N VAL A 115 9.73 0.32 -0.53
CA VAL A 115 10.87 -0.59 -0.29
C VAL A 115 12.14 0.22 -0.05
N ALA A 116 12.44 1.20 -0.91
CA ALA A 116 13.58 2.09 -0.76
C ALA A 116 13.49 2.89 0.56
N GLY A 117 12.29 3.38 0.90
CA GLY A 117 12.00 4.10 2.14
C GLY A 117 12.26 3.32 3.42
N THR A 118 12.34 1.99 3.37
CA THR A 118 12.77 1.19 4.53
C THR A 118 14.23 1.41 4.91
N ASN A 119 15.08 1.83 3.97
CA ASN A 119 16.55 1.87 4.12
C ASN A 119 17.19 0.52 4.51
N LEU A 120 16.50 -0.59 4.24
CA LEU A 120 16.95 -1.94 4.60
C LEU A 120 17.57 -2.72 3.43
N VAL A 121 17.29 -2.36 2.18
CA VAL A 121 17.92 -3.00 1.01
C VAL A 121 19.43 -2.72 1.01
N ASP A 122 20.24 -3.74 0.73
CA ASP A 122 21.72 -3.73 0.79
C ASP A 122 22.33 -3.35 2.15
N SER A 123 21.51 -3.30 3.21
CA SER A 123 22.02 -3.10 4.58
C SER A 123 22.52 -4.42 5.20
N PRO A 124 23.42 -4.37 6.19
CA PRO A 124 23.89 -5.58 6.89
C PRO A 124 22.76 -6.38 7.55
N PHE A 125 23.00 -7.66 7.84
CA PHE A 125 22.10 -8.44 8.69
C PHE A 125 21.95 -7.80 10.09
N GLU A 126 20.76 -7.92 10.68
CA GLU A 126 20.48 -7.35 12.00
C GLU A 126 19.73 -8.36 12.87
N GLU A 127 20.17 -8.47 14.13
CA GLU A 127 19.63 -9.42 15.12
C GLU A 127 18.11 -9.26 15.33
N ARG A 128 17.60 -8.02 15.21
CA ARG A 128 16.17 -7.72 15.34
C ARG A 128 15.29 -8.48 14.35
N PHE A 129 15.80 -8.80 13.16
CA PHE A 129 15.12 -9.65 12.17
C PHE A 129 15.47 -11.13 12.36
N ASP A 130 16.74 -11.44 12.64
CA ASP A 130 17.23 -12.82 12.77
C ASP A 130 16.47 -13.63 13.82
N ARG A 131 16.10 -13.00 14.94
CA ARG A 131 15.30 -13.65 15.99
C ARG A 131 13.95 -14.17 15.49
N TYR A 132 13.30 -13.47 14.56
CA TYR A 132 11.99 -13.88 14.03
C TYR A 132 12.13 -14.93 12.94
N THR A 133 13.17 -14.82 12.12
CA THR A 133 13.56 -15.86 11.16
C THR A 133 13.85 -17.17 11.87
N GLN A 134 14.59 -17.14 12.98
CA GLN A 134 14.89 -18.32 13.80
C GLN A 134 13.63 -18.90 14.45
N GLN A 135 12.80 -18.05 15.06
CA GLN A 135 11.53 -18.51 15.66
C GLN A 135 10.59 -19.16 14.64
N ALA A 136 10.47 -18.60 13.44
CA ALA A 136 9.68 -19.18 12.37
C ALA A 136 10.23 -20.55 11.97
N ARG A 137 11.54 -20.64 11.68
CA ARG A 137 12.19 -21.91 11.34
C ARG A 137 11.93 -22.99 12.39
N ASP A 138 12.14 -22.67 13.67
CA ASP A 138 12.03 -23.63 14.76
C ASP A 138 10.58 -24.08 15.00
N HIS A 139 9.64 -23.12 14.98
CA HIS A 139 8.22 -23.42 15.16
C HIS A 139 7.69 -24.37 14.07
N PHE A 140 8.03 -24.08 12.82
CA PHE A 140 7.61 -24.88 11.67
C PHE A 140 8.47 -26.13 11.46
N ASN A 141 9.61 -26.22 12.15
CA ASN A 141 10.62 -27.26 12.01
C ASN A 141 10.97 -27.50 10.52
N VAL A 142 11.28 -26.42 9.81
CA VAL A 142 11.58 -26.41 8.36
C VAL A 142 13.07 -26.25 8.10
N SER A 143 13.51 -26.51 6.87
CA SER A 143 14.91 -26.32 6.49
C SER A 143 15.31 -24.85 6.43
N SER A 144 14.41 -23.97 5.97
CA SER A 144 14.71 -22.55 5.82
C SER A 144 13.58 -21.62 6.26
N SER A 145 13.98 -20.45 6.76
CA SER A 145 13.09 -19.30 6.98
C SER A 145 13.79 -18.03 6.52
N ILE A 146 13.00 -17.07 6.04
CA ILE A 146 13.52 -15.87 5.38
C ILE A 146 12.65 -14.66 5.72
N VAL A 147 13.30 -13.54 6.07
CA VAL A 147 12.75 -12.19 5.90
C VAL A 147 13.40 -11.58 4.67
N ALA A 148 12.59 -11.26 3.66
CA ALA A 148 13.06 -10.73 2.39
C ALA A 148 12.34 -9.45 2.01
N LEU A 149 13.06 -8.54 1.37
CA LEU A 149 12.53 -7.36 0.68
C LEU A 149 12.53 -7.63 -0.82
N ILE A 150 11.47 -7.19 -1.50
CA ILE A 150 11.31 -7.39 -2.94
C ILE A 150 11.57 -6.08 -3.66
N ASP A 151 12.79 -5.98 -4.19
CA ASP A 151 13.29 -4.85 -4.96
C ASP A 151 12.76 -4.90 -6.41
N ASP A 152 13.21 -4.00 -7.28
CA ASP A 152 12.82 -3.96 -8.69
C ASP A 152 13.11 -5.28 -9.44
N HIS A 153 14.30 -5.84 -9.26
CA HIS A 153 14.85 -6.93 -10.08
C HIS A 153 15.26 -8.16 -9.26
N ARG A 154 15.31 -8.04 -7.93
CA ARG A 154 15.82 -9.10 -7.06
C ARG A 154 15.07 -9.22 -5.74
N LEU A 155 15.28 -10.36 -5.12
CA LEU A 155 14.93 -10.61 -3.74
C LEU A 155 16.17 -10.39 -2.86
N PHE A 156 16.07 -9.42 -1.95
CA PHE A 156 17.11 -9.12 -0.97
C PHE A 156 16.79 -9.83 0.36
N LEU A 157 17.65 -10.75 0.82
CA LEU A 157 17.42 -11.42 2.10
C LEU A 157 17.93 -10.52 3.22
N LYS A 158 17.00 -9.92 3.96
CA LYS A 158 17.31 -9.13 5.16
C LYS A 158 17.67 -10.02 6.35
N SER A 159 17.13 -11.25 6.38
CA SER A 159 17.51 -12.30 7.29
C SER A 159 17.21 -13.66 6.67
N VAL A 160 18.11 -14.61 6.83
CA VAL A 160 17.98 -15.96 6.25
C VAL A 160 18.58 -16.99 7.18
N ILE A 161 17.87 -18.10 7.33
CA ILE A 161 18.40 -19.31 7.96
C ILE A 161 18.08 -20.47 7.04
N GLY A 162 19.07 -21.31 6.77
CA GLY A 162 18.98 -22.43 5.84
C GLY A 162 19.74 -22.20 4.52
N PRO A 163 19.81 -23.21 3.64
CA PRO A 163 20.61 -23.17 2.42
C PRO A 163 19.90 -22.40 1.30
N ILE A 164 19.78 -21.09 1.45
CA ILE A 164 19.16 -20.21 0.46
C ILE A 164 20.18 -19.16 0.00
N GLU A 165 20.30 -19.00 -1.31
CA GLU A 165 21.22 -18.05 -1.92
C GLU A 165 20.67 -16.61 -1.87
N GLN A 166 21.58 -15.65 -1.69
CA GLN A 166 21.27 -14.22 -1.77
C GLN A 166 21.05 -13.75 -3.22
N ASN A 167 20.35 -12.64 -3.39
CA ASN A 167 20.16 -11.93 -4.67
C ASN A 167 19.53 -12.78 -5.79
N MET A 168 18.55 -13.63 -5.45
CA MET A 168 17.78 -14.37 -6.46
C MET A 168 16.98 -13.40 -7.36
N PRO A 169 16.89 -13.65 -8.68
CA PRO A 169 16.03 -12.87 -9.58
C PRO A 169 14.60 -12.85 -9.08
N ARG A 170 13.97 -11.67 -9.04
CA ARG A 170 12.64 -11.49 -8.46
C ARG A 170 11.60 -12.41 -9.10
N GLU A 171 11.67 -12.57 -10.41
CA GLU A 171 10.65 -13.22 -11.25
C GLU A 171 10.46 -14.70 -10.92
N ILE A 172 11.53 -15.36 -10.45
CA ILE A 172 11.49 -16.79 -10.12
C ILE A 172 11.09 -17.06 -8.65
N THR A 173 10.95 -16.02 -7.83
CA THR A 173 10.73 -16.19 -6.39
C THR A 173 9.26 -16.36 -6.02
N PHE A 174 8.99 -17.23 -5.05
CA PHE A 174 7.66 -17.37 -4.44
C PHE A 174 7.24 -16.09 -3.70
N CYS A 175 8.20 -15.33 -3.20
CA CYS A 175 7.95 -14.09 -2.49
C CYS A 175 7.34 -13.02 -3.42
N ASN A 176 7.79 -12.96 -4.69
CA ASN A 176 7.16 -12.10 -5.69
C ASN A 176 5.68 -12.44 -5.92
N ALA A 177 5.30 -13.71 -5.90
CA ALA A 177 3.89 -14.11 -5.96
C ALA A 177 3.12 -13.78 -4.66
N THR A 178 3.81 -13.82 -3.52
CA THR A 178 3.22 -13.51 -2.20
C THR A 178 2.86 -12.04 -2.07
N ILE A 179 3.74 -11.13 -2.47
CA ILE A 179 3.51 -9.68 -2.30
C ILE A 179 2.34 -9.13 -3.14
N ARG A 180 1.91 -9.88 -4.17
CA ARG A 180 0.78 -9.54 -5.03
C ARG A 180 -0.58 -9.79 -4.37
N ASN A 181 -0.60 -10.38 -3.18
CA ASN A 181 -1.82 -10.73 -2.45
C ASN A 181 -1.82 -10.08 -1.07
N ALA A 182 -3.01 -9.70 -0.58
CA ALA A 182 -3.16 -9.14 0.77
C ALA A 182 -3.02 -10.20 1.89
N GLY A 183 -3.09 -11.49 1.55
CA GLY A 183 -3.03 -12.62 2.47
C GLY A 183 -1.83 -13.54 2.21
N PRO A 184 -1.63 -14.55 3.06
CA PRO A 184 -0.51 -15.46 2.90
C PRO A 184 -0.63 -16.32 1.65
N LEU A 185 0.52 -16.64 1.06
CA LEU A 185 0.65 -17.67 0.03
C LEU A 185 1.08 -18.98 0.68
N ILE A 186 0.23 -20.00 0.60
CA ILE A 186 0.51 -21.34 1.13
C ILE A 186 0.58 -22.32 -0.04
N VAL A 187 1.69 -23.03 -0.14
CA VAL A 187 1.98 -24.06 -1.15
C VAL A 187 2.42 -25.33 -0.41
N PRO A 188 1.49 -26.25 -0.12
CA PRO A 188 1.79 -27.50 0.58
C PRO A 188 2.80 -28.39 -0.16
N ASP A 189 2.69 -28.43 -1.49
CA ASP A 189 3.60 -29.11 -2.40
C ASP A 189 3.73 -28.37 -3.74
N ALA A 190 4.88 -27.74 -4.00
CA ALA A 190 5.14 -26.93 -5.17
C ALA A 190 5.23 -27.75 -6.48
N ARG A 191 5.44 -29.08 -6.40
CA ARG A 191 5.39 -29.94 -7.59
C ARG A 191 3.97 -30.24 -8.06
N GLU A 192 3.01 -30.13 -7.15
CA GLU A 192 1.58 -30.32 -7.44
C GLU A 192 0.85 -28.98 -7.68
N ASP A 193 1.53 -27.85 -7.44
CA ASP A 193 0.97 -26.53 -7.67
C ASP A 193 1.24 -26.06 -9.11
N ASP A 194 0.17 -25.86 -9.87
CA ASP A 194 0.24 -25.44 -11.28
C ASP A 194 1.01 -24.14 -11.51
N ARG A 195 1.08 -23.26 -10.50
CA ARG A 195 1.78 -21.98 -10.58
C ARG A 195 3.30 -22.15 -10.46
N PHE A 196 3.75 -23.22 -9.79
CA PHE A 196 5.15 -23.37 -9.37
C PHE A 196 5.81 -24.68 -9.84
N ARG A 197 5.08 -25.66 -10.36
CA ARG A 197 5.64 -26.98 -10.71
C ARG A 197 6.77 -26.96 -11.74
N THR A 198 6.82 -25.94 -12.59
CA THR A 198 7.90 -25.72 -13.58
C THR A 198 8.89 -24.64 -13.14
N ASN A 199 8.76 -24.08 -11.94
CA ASN A 199 9.65 -23.03 -11.45
C ASN A 199 11.08 -23.59 -11.27
N PRO A 200 12.14 -22.83 -11.64
CA PRO A 200 13.53 -23.26 -11.45
C PRO A 200 13.89 -23.64 -10.02
N LEU A 201 13.32 -22.95 -9.01
CA LEU A 201 13.57 -23.24 -7.59
C LEU A 201 12.88 -24.53 -7.11
N VAL A 202 11.98 -25.11 -7.92
CA VAL A 202 11.27 -26.38 -7.63
C VAL A 202 11.89 -27.54 -8.40
N THR A 203 12.24 -27.29 -9.67
CA THR A 203 12.79 -28.30 -10.59
C THR A 203 14.31 -28.44 -10.48
N GLY A 204 15.02 -27.40 -10.04
CA GLY A 204 16.43 -27.38 -9.68
C GLY A 204 16.64 -26.99 -8.22
N GLU A 205 17.89 -26.76 -7.81
CA GLU A 205 18.22 -26.29 -6.47
C GLU A 205 17.46 -24.98 -6.14
N PRO A 206 16.91 -24.82 -4.92
CA PRO A 206 17.08 -25.68 -3.76
C PRO A 206 15.98 -26.76 -3.63
N PHE A 207 15.32 -27.13 -4.72
CA PHE A 207 14.25 -28.15 -4.80
C PHE A 207 13.09 -27.90 -3.84
N ILE A 208 12.58 -26.67 -3.82
CA ILE A 208 11.47 -26.25 -2.96
C ILE A 208 10.26 -27.17 -3.19
N ARG A 209 9.74 -27.72 -2.08
CA ARG A 209 8.49 -28.49 -2.05
C ARG A 209 7.44 -27.79 -1.23
N PHE A 210 7.78 -27.23 -0.08
CA PHE A 210 6.84 -26.50 0.74
C PHE A 210 7.22 -25.03 0.79
N TYR A 211 6.22 -24.16 0.69
CA TYR A 211 6.35 -22.73 0.90
C TYR A 211 5.14 -22.21 1.67
N ALA A 212 5.37 -21.44 2.74
CA ALA A 212 4.36 -20.59 3.33
C ALA A 212 4.95 -19.20 3.58
N GLY A 213 4.38 -18.20 2.91
CA GLY A 213 4.82 -16.82 2.99
C GLY A 213 3.71 -15.89 3.41
N TYR A 214 4.04 -14.89 4.22
CA TYR A 214 3.15 -13.82 4.63
C TYR A 214 3.72 -12.47 4.13
N PRO A 215 2.92 -11.62 3.45
CA PRO A 215 3.36 -10.32 2.96
C PRO A 215 3.66 -9.37 4.13
N LEU A 216 4.74 -8.59 4.04
CA LEU A 216 5.18 -7.63 5.05
C LEU A 216 4.92 -6.21 4.57
N ARG A 217 4.24 -5.41 5.39
CA ARG A 217 3.95 -4.00 5.15
C ARG A 217 5.05 -3.09 5.68
N GLY A 218 5.46 -2.14 4.86
CA GLY A 218 6.41 -1.08 5.19
C GLY A 218 5.75 0.30 5.20
N PRO A 219 6.54 1.36 4.94
CA PRO A 219 6.06 2.74 4.89
C PRO A 219 4.83 2.90 3.99
N GLY A 220 3.86 3.70 4.43
CA GLY A 220 2.59 3.89 3.71
C GLY A 220 1.69 2.65 3.65
N GLY A 221 2.03 1.58 4.37
CA GLY A 221 1.27 0.32 4.37
C GLY A 221 1.49 -0.54 3.13
N TRP A 222 2.41 -0.15 2.23
CA TRP A 222 2.75 -0.90 1.02
C TRP A 222 3.45 -2.21 1.35
N THR A 223 3.20 -3.25 0.56
CA THR A 223 3.84 -4.55 0.75
C THR A 223 5.28 -4.52 0.24
N VAL A 224 6.24 -4.42 1.14
CA VAL A 224 7.68 -4.27 0.81
C VAL A 224 8.41 -5.61 0.74
N GLY A 225 7.85 -6.67 1.32
CA GLY A 225 8.57 -7.92 1.50
C GLY A 225 7.73 -9.09 1.95
N THR A 226 8.40 -10.13 2.45
CA THR A 226 7.76 -11.34 2.96
C THR A 226 8.53 -11.93 4.14
N LEU A 227 7.81 -12.46 5.13
CA LEU A 227 8.32 -13.50 6.02
C LEU A 227 7.84 -14.84 5.47
N CYS A 228 8.77 -15.76 5.18
CA CYS A 228 8.40 -17.07 4.65
C CYS A 228 9.22 -18.21 5.23
N VAL A 229 8.61 -19.39 5.22
CA VAL A 229 9.20 -20.67 5.61
C VAL A 229 9.17 -21.63 4.43
N ILE A 230 10.25 -22.39 4.25
CA ILE A 230 10.51 -23.19 3.06
C ILE A 230 11.04 -24.56 3.47
N ASP A 231 10.60 -25.61 2.76
CA ASP A 231 11.15 -26.95 2.93
C ASP A 231 11.30 -27.70 1.59
N GLN A 232 12.23 -28.65 1.55
CA GLN A 232 12.44 -29.62 0.47
C GLN A 232 11.49 -30.83 0.57
N LYS A 233 10.61 -30.87 1.57
CA LYS A 233 9.55 -31.87 1.72
C LYS A 233 8.17 -31.20 1.73
N PRO A 234 7.13 -31.84 1.16
CA PRO A 234 5.75 -31.37 1.30
C PRO A 234 5.33 -31.28 2.76
N ARG A 235 4.48 -30.32 3.10
CA ARG A 235 3.97 -30.14 4.47
C ARG A 235 2.52 -29.72 4.49
N GLY A 236 1.81 -30.17 5.53
CA GLY A 236 0.51 -29.60 5.89
C GLY A 236 0.68 -28.21 6.50
N PHE A 237 -0.37 -27.40 6.41
CA PHE A 237 -0.42 -26.07 7.01
C PHE A 237 -1.80 -25.82 7.60
N SER A 238 -1.87 -25.68 8.92
CA SER A 238 -3.11 -25.52 9.65
C SER A 238 -3.53 -24.06 9.81
N ALA A 239 -4.75 -23.83 10.30
CA ALA A 239 -5.16 -22.47 10.67
C ALA A 239 -4.36 -21.90 11.86
N GLN A 240 -3.84 -22.77 12.74
CA GLN A 240 -2.99 -22.33 13.87
C GLN A 240 -1.62 -21.87 13.38
N ASP A 241 -1.05 -22.60 12.43
CA ASP A 241 0.16 -22.24 11.71
C ASP A 241 0.03 -20.86 11.04
N GLY A 242 -1.07 -20.63 10.33
CA GLY A 242 -1.37 -19.33 9.72
C GLY A 242 -1.43 -18.19 10.73
N ARG A 243 -2.07 -18.40 11.89
CA ARG A 243 -2.10 -17.40 12.97
C ARG A 243 -0.73 -17.10 13.53
N PHE A 244 0.11 -18.12 13.70
CA PHE A 244 1.47 -17.95 14.21
C PHE A 244 2.35 -17.18 13.21
N LEU A 245 2.35 -17.59 11.94
CA LEU A 245 3.11 -16.91 10.89
C LEU A 245 2.70 -15.45 10.75
N ARG A 246 1.38 -15.17 10.77
CA ARG A 246 0.85 -13.79 10.77
C ARG A 246 1.33 -12.98 11.97
N LYS A 247 1.37 -13.58 13.16
CA LYS A 247 1.85 -12.89 14.37
C LYS A 247 3.32 -12.52 14.24
N LEU A 248 4.17 -13.44 13.76
CA LEU A 248 5.58 -13.14 13.51
C LEU A 248 5.75 -12.08 12.41
N ALA A 249 4.96 -12.16 11.34
CA ALA A 249 4.98 -11.16 10.28
C ALA A 249 4.68 -9.75 10.84
N SER A 250 3.65 -9.60 11.68
CA SER A 250 3.35 -8.33 12.35
C SER A 250 4.51 -7.80 13.19
N LEU A 251 5.23 -8.67 13.90
CA LEU A 251 6.41 -8.25 14.67
C LEU A 251 7.57 -7.83 13.77
N VAL A 252 7.73 -8.48 12.61
CA VAL A 252 8.71 -8.07 11.60
C VAL A 252 8.33 -6.73 10.96
N GLU A 253 7.03 -6.49 10.70
CA GLU A 253 6.52 -5.20 10.24
C GLU A 253 6.85 -4.09 11.23
N ASP A 254 6.70 -4.32 12.54
CA ASP A 254 7.07 -3.35 13.56
C ASP A 254 8.57 -2.99 13.46
N GLU A 255 9.47 -3.95 13.21
CA GLU A 255 10.90 -3.68 13.02
C GLU A 255 11.22 -2.93 11.71
N ILE A 256 10.46 -3.19 10.63
CA ILE A 256 10.62 -2.52 9.35
C ILE A 256 10.26 -1.03 9.47
N ASN A 257 9.25 -0.72 10.28
CA ASN A 257 8.70 0.63 10.43
C ASN A 257 9.26 1.40 11.64
N ALA A 258 10.24 0.84 12.35
CA ALA A 258 10.91 1.45 13.51
C ALA A 258 12.13 2.27 13.11
#